data_AF-A0AAE3YL09-F1
#
_entry.id   AF-A0AAE3YL09-F1
#
_cell.length_a   1.000
_cell.length_b   1.000
_cell.length_c   1.000
_cell.angle_alpha   90.00
_cell.angle_beta   90.00
_cell.angle_gamma   90.00
#
_symmetry.space_group_name_H-M   'P 1'
#
loop_
_entity.id
_entity.type
_entity.pdbx_description
1 polymer ?
#
loop_
_entity_poly.entity_id
_entity_poly.type
_entity_poly.pdbx_seq_one_letter_code
_entity_poly.pdbx_strand_id
1 'polypeptide(L)'
;MTADWWELRHAYGRATDTPAHLRALESDDAEAHAAALDHLDVAVLHQGFPDSATAPAVRAVTELLAAGRAHPDTVEGLLEFLGDAARSAADVTGSDYFAVLLPELRETVAAAYPVALALLDAVPPDRTVVRASQLVEMARIANPADGHEHLMTLLRDLATRDPGPRERWVHCLARLGADLRALFSDPDPAVRLRAALTHAAEPHGRELIRAALAAPLPAGVYRGELVRAAIRNAPDIDSIATEAADFIGRDDWTGFDDGWGALVSFAFPERSEPLTGTRRRILWALAGNDDQEIWNPGNGSCRLVFTRAGLPHDRGACRRLADDVDR
;
A
#
# COMPACT_ATOMS: atom_id res chain seq x y z
N MET A 1 -10.46 23.06 17.93
CA MET A 1 -11.36 22.72 16.79
C MET A 1 -12.11 23.94 16.22
N THR A 2 -11.48 24.68 15.29
CA THR A 2 -12.01 25.91 14.68
C THR A 2 -12.32 25.78 13.18
N ALA A 3 -12.50 24.55 12.67
CA ALA A 3 -12.84 24.32 11.27
C ALA A 3 -14.34 24.54 11.01
N ASP A 4 -14.68 25.12 9.86
CA ASP A 4 -16.07 25.24 9.40
C ASP A 4 -16.50 23.96 8.68
N TRP A 5 -16.95 22.97 9.45
CA TRP A 5 -17.35 21.65 8.98
C TRP A 5 -18.54 21.64 8.00
N TRP A 6 -19.24 22.77 7.86
CA TRP A 6 -20.34 22.91 6.90
C TRP A 6 -19.86 23.01 5.46
N GLU A 7 -18.70 23.65 5.25
CA GLU A 7 -18.06 23.84 3.94
C GLU A 7 -17.15 22.66 3.56
N LEU A 8 -16.81 21.81 4.53
CA LEU A 8 -15.97 20.63 4.33
C LEU A 8 -16.78 19.41 3.89
N ARG A 9 -16.10 18.51 3.19
CA ARG A 9 -16.66 17.27 2.65
C ARG A 9 -15.78 16.08 2.99
N HIS A 10 -16.45 14.94 3.06
CA HIS A 10 -15.87 13.59 3.11
C HIS A 10 -16.60 12.73 2.07
N ALA A 11 -16.26 11.44 1.93
CA ALA A 11 -16.79 10.59 0.86
C ALA A 11 -18.33 10.54 0.75
N TYR A 12 -19.05 10.65 1.86
CA TYR A 12 -20.52 10.57 1.89
C TYR A 12 -21.24 11.93 1.86
N GLY A 13 -20.55 13.05 1.62
CA GLY A 13 -21.17 14.38 1.55
C GLY A 13 -20.50 15.42 2.45
N ARG A 14 -21.32 16.28 3.07
CA ARG A 14 -20.82 17.33 3.99
C ARG A 14 -20.37 16.71 5.30
N ALA A 15 -19.23 17.16 5.83
CA ALA A 15 -18.59 16.59 7.01
C ALA A 15 -19.17 17.13 8.34
N THR A 16 -20.46 17.41 8.40
CA THR A 16 -21.13 18.06 9.55
C THR A 16 -21.28 17.15 10.78
N ASP A 17 -21.17 15.84 10.56
CA ASP A 17 -21.18 14.77 11.57
C ASP A 17 -19.79 14.51 12.18
N THR A 18 -18.71 14.73 11.41
CA THR A 18 -17.31 14.55 11.86
C THR A 18 -16.99 15.16 13.23
N PRO A 19 -17.47 16.38 13.60
CA PRO A 19 -17.23 16.94 14.94
C PRO A 19 -17.80 16.13 16.10
N ALA A 20 -18.87 15.37 15.88
CA ALA A 20 -19.43 14.49 16.90
C ALA A 20 -18.54 13.26 17.09
N HIS A 21 -18.09 12.64 16.00
CA HIS A 21 -17.14 11.52 16.04
C HIS A 21 -15.81 11.92 16.69
N LEU A 22 -15.25 13.09 16.34
CA LEU A 22 -14.01 13.58 16.96
C LEU A 22 -14.13 13.77 18.48
N ARG A 23 -15.30 14.19 18.99
CA ARG A 23 -15.54 14.30 20.43
C ARG A 23 -15.71 12.93 21.10
N ALA A 24 -16.26 11.95 20.39
CA ALA A 24 -16.45 10.60 20.91
C ALA A 24 -15.11 9.87 21.18
N LEU A 25 -14.01 10.29 20.54
CA LEU A 25 -12.65 9.79 20.81
C LEU A 25 -12.15 10.09 22.25
N GLU A 26 -12.76 11.05 22.94
CA GLU A 26 -12.46 11.39 24.34
C GLU A 26 -13.33 10.58 25.32
N SER A 27 -14.34 9.84 24.83
CA SER A 27 -15.34 9.19 25.69
C SER A 27 -14.92 7.79 26.16
N ASP A 28 -15.42 7.39 27.32
CA ASP A 28 -15.29 6.02 27.86
C ASP A 28 -16.27 5.02 27.20
N ASP A 29 -17.07 5.47 26.22
CA ASP A 29 -17.99 4.61 25.49
C ASP A 29 -17.25 3.90 24.35
N ALA A 30 -17.04 2.59 24.52
CA ALA A 30 -16.33 1.75 23.57
C ALA A 30 -16.99 1.71 22.19
N GLU A 31 -18.32 1.73 22.13
CA GLU A 31 -19.03 1.71 20.86
C GLU A 31 -18.90 3.08 20.16
N ALA A 32 -18.95 4.16 20.93
CA ALA A 32 -18.79 5.52 20.42
C ALA A 32 -17.38 5.78 19.86
N HIS A 33 -16.32 5.35 20.54
CA HIS A 33 -14.97 5.53 19.99
C HIS A 33 -14.68 4.58 18.83
N ALA A 34 -15.27 3.37 18.79
CA ALA A 34 -15.12 2.46 17.67
C ALA A 34 -15.78 3.04 16.41
N ALA A 35 -16.99 3.58 16.54
CA ALA A 35 -17.67 4.29 15.46
C ALA A 35 -16.92 5.56 15.03
N ALA A 36 -16.21 6.23 15.94
CA ALA A 36 -15.38 7.39 15.60
C ALA A 36 -14.13 7.00 14.79
N LEU A 37 -13.45 5.91 15.15
CA LEU A 37 -12.33 5.39 14.37
C LEU A 37 -12.79 4.91 12.99
N ASP A 38 -13.91 4.19 12.93
CA ASP A 38 -14.52 3.77 11.67
C ASP A 38 -14.84 4.99 10.79
N HIS A 39 -15.44 6.05 11.32
CA HIS A 39 -15.72 7.28 10.57
C HIS A 39 -14.46 7.93 9.97
N LEU A 40 -13.33 7.92 10.69
CA LEU A 40 -12.07 8.43 10.17
C LEU A 40 -11.58 7.64 8.96
N ASP A 41 -11.72 6.31 8.98
CA ASP A 41 -11.31 5.42 7.89
C ASP A 41 -12.31 5.43 6.73
N VAL A 42 -13.59 5.17 7.01
CA VAL A 42 -14.58 4.92 5.96
C VAL A 42 -15.17 6.19 5.35
N ALA A 43 -15.14 7.33 6.04
CA ALA A 43 -15.69 8.58 5.54
C ALA A 43 -14.59 9.61 5.24
N VAL A 44 -13.76 9.94 6.25
CA VAL A 44 -12.79 11.04 6.16
C VAL A 44 -11.59 10.71 5.26
N LEU A 45 -11.12 9.47 5.27
CA LEU A 45 -10.03 8.98 4.42
C LEU A 45 -10.46 7.74 3.60
N HIS A 46 -11.59 7.86 2.92
CA HIS A 46 -12.23 6.74 2.24
C HIS A 46 -11.29 6.05 1.23
N GLN A 47 -11.00 4.77 1.50
CA GLN A 47 -10.13 3.93 0.66
C GLN A 47 -8.73 4.55 0.43
N GLY A 48 -8.24 5.32 1.41
CA GLY A 48 -6.95 6.00 1.30
C GLY A 48 -6.95 7.26 0.44
N PHE A 49 -8.11 7.73 -0.04
CA PHE A 49 -8.21 8.99 -0.79
C PHE A 49 -8.66 10.14 0.13
N PRO A 50 -7.98 11.30 0.09
CA PRO A 50 -8.31 12.41 0.96
C PRO A 50 -9.44 13.27 0.36
N ASP A 51 -10.18 13.94 1.24
CA ASP A 51 -11.16 14.98 0.91
C ASP A 51 -10.82 16.25 1.74
N SER A 52 -11.56 17.33 1.51
CA SER A 52 -11.43 18.61 2.22
C SER A 52 -11.53 18.49 3.74
N ALA A 53 -12.24 17.49 4.29
CA ALA A 53 -12.30 17.24 5.73
C ALA A 53 -11.05 16.56 6.31
N THR A 54 -10.19 15.94 5.49
CA THR A 54 -9.06 15.13 5.97
C THR A 54 -8.04 15.96 6.74
N ALA A 55 -7.57 17.08 6.20
CA ALA A 55 -6.57 17.92 6.88
C ALA A 55 -7.10 18.56 8.20
N PRO A 56 -8.34 19.07 8.26
CA PRO A 56 -8.98 19.47 9.52
C PRO A 56 -9.11 18.35 10.55
N ALA A 57 -9.43 17.12 10.12
CA ALA A 57 -9.48 15.96 11.00
C ALA A 57 -8.09 15.57 11.54
N VAL A 58 -7.05 15.57 10.69
CA VAL A 58 -5.65 15.37 11.11
C VAL A 58 -5.25 16.37 12.20
N ARG A 59 -5.62 17.66 12.05
CA ARG A 59 -5.38 18.67 13.10
C ARG A 59 -6.09 18.36 14.40
N ALA A 60 -7.38 18.01 14.34
CA ALA A 60 -8.15 17.69 15.54
C ALA A 60 -7.60 16.46 16.27
N VAL A 61 -7.25 15.40 15.55
CA VAL A 61 -6.62 14.20 16.12
C VAL A 61 -5.28 14.54 16.76
N THR A 62 -4.46 15.35 16.09
CA THR A 62 -3.18 15.82 16.63
C THR A 62 -3.36 16.61 17.93
N GLU A 63 -4.34 17.52 17.99
CA GLU A 63 -4.70 18.27 19.21
C GLU A 63 -5.13 17.34 20.36
N LEU A 64 -5.91 16.29 20.05
CA LEU A 64 -6.36 15.30 21.05
C LEU A 64 -5.19 14.51 21.64
N LEU A 65 -4.30 14.02 20.78
CA LEU A 65 -3.11 13.26 21.18
C LEU A 65 -2.14 14.13 21.99
N ALA A 66 -1.84 15.35 21.50
CA ALA A 66 -0.91 16.27 22.16
C ALA A 66 -1.41 16.71 23.54
N ALA A 67 -2.73 16.85 23.71
CA ALA A 67 -3.34 17.22 24.98
C ALA A 67 -3.55 16.01 25.93
N GLY A 68 -3.24 14.79 25.50
CA GLY A 68 -3.49 13.58 26.28
C GLY A 68 -4.97 13.34 26.56
N ARG A 69 -5.86 13.80 25.67
CA ARG A 69 -7.33 13.70 25.83
C ARG A 69 -7.95 12.52 25.09
N ALA A 70 -7.22 11.93 24.13
CA ALA A 70 -7.66 10.71 23.47
C ALA A 70 -7.78 9.57 24.48
N HIS A 71 -8.87 8.79 24.41
CA HIS A 71 -9.01 7.59 25.23
C HIS A 71 -7.86 6.61 24.90
N PRO A 72 -7.22 5.95 25.89
CA PRO A 72 -6.06 5.09 25.66
C PRO A 72 -6.24 4.02 24.57
N ASP A 73 -7.44 3.44 24.49
CA ASP A 73 -7.76 2.41 23.48
C ASP A 73 -7.84 2.95 22.04
N THR A 74 -7.94 4.27 21.86
CA THR A 74 -8.01 4.89 20.53
C THR A 74 -6.65 5.29 19.98
N VAL A 75 -5.61 5.40 20.83
CA VAL A 75 -4.32 5.97 20.44
C VAL A 75 -3.69 5.26 19.24
N GLU A 76 -3.78 3.92 19.18
CA GLU A 76 -3.25 3.16 18.04
C GLU A 76 -3.99 3.50 16.74
N GLY A 77 -5.32 3.48 16.76
CA GLY A 77 -6.14 3.82 15.59
C GLY A 77 -5.96 5.28 15.15
N LEU A 78 -5.72 6.20 16.08
CA LEU A 78 -5.40 7.59 15.76
C LEU A 78 -4.02 7.74 15.12
N LEU A 79 -3.01 7.00 15.59
CA LEU A 79 -1.69 6.97 14.95
C LEU A 79 -1.76 6.33 13.56
N GLU A 80 -2.56 5.28 13.39
CA GLU A 80 -2.85 4.66 12.10
C GLU A 80 -3.48 5.66 11.13
N PHE A 81 -4.54 6.37 11.54
CA PHE A 81 -5.15 7.43 10.74
C PHE A 81 -4.15 8.52 10.30
N LEU A 82 -3.26 8.97 11.20
CA LEU A 82 -2.23 9.95 10.86
C LEU A 82 -1.20 9.40 9.84
N GLY A 83 -0.79 8.14 10.00
CA GLY A 83 0.09 7.45 9.06
C GLY A 83 -0.56 7.24 7.69
N ASP A 84 -1.83 6.87 7.66
CA ASP A 84 -2.60 6.67 6.43
C ASP A 84 -2.87 7.99 5.70
N ALA A 85 -3.15 9.08 6.43
CA ALA A 85 -3.24 10.42 5.85
C ALA A 85 -1.91 10.85 5.21
N ALA A 86 -0.78 10.53 5.83
CA ALA A 86 0.54 10.77 5.25
C ALA A 86 0.81 9.92 4.01
N ARG A 87 0.47 8.63 4.05
CA ARG A 87 0.57 7.71 2.90
C ARG A 87 -0.29 8.20 1.74
N SER A 88 -1.54 8.57 2.02
CA SER A 88 -2.48 9.13 1.07
C SER A 88 -1.91 10.37 0.37
N ALA A 89 -1.38 11.32 1.14
CA ALA A 89 -0.73 12.52 0.60
C ALA A 89 0.47 12.20 -0.30
N ALA A 90 1.18 11.10 -0.04
CA ALA A 90 2.27 10.61 -0.90
C ALA A 90 1.71 10.00 -2.18
N ASP A 91 0.74 9.10 -2.07
CA ASP A 91 0.23 8.27 -3.16
C ASP A 91 -0.53 9.08 -4.21
N VAL A 92 -1.26 10.13 -3.80
CA VAL A 92 -1.99 10.99 -4.74
C VAL A 92 -1.15 12.15 -5.29
N THR A 93 0.15 12.19 -4.98
CA THR A 93 1.07 13.21 -5.50
C THR A 93 1.12 13.15 -7.04
N GLY A 94 0.90 14.29 -7.69
CA GLY A 94 0.87 14.40 -9.15
C GLY A 94 -0.51 14.18 -9.76
N SER A 95 -1.54 13.90 -8.95
CA SER A 95 -2.94 13.91 -9.41
C SER A 95 -3.49 15.33 -9.42
N ASP A 96 -3.96 15.80 -10.57
CA ASP A 96 -4.64 17.10 -10.72
C ASP A 96 -5.90 17.18 -9.86
N TYR A 97 -6.58 16.05 -9.65
CA TYR A 97 -7.81 15.98 -8.85
C TYR A 97 -7.57 16.33 -7.38
N PHE A 98 -6.45 15.86 -6.81
CA PHE A 98 -6.12 16.07 -5.39
C PHE A 98 -5.19 17.26 -5.16
N ALA A 99 -4.70 17.91 -6.21
CA ALA A 99 -3.67 18.95 -6.13
C ALA A 99 -4.03 20.10 -5.18
N VAL A 100 -5.32 20.45 -5.08
CA VAL A 100 -5.81 21.51 -4.18
C VAL A 100 -5.78 21.13 -2.70
N LEU A 101 -5.89 19.84 -2.37
CA LEU A 101 -5.93 19.35 -0.98
C LEU A 101 -4.53 19.12 -0.40
N LEU A 102 -3.57 18.77 -1.26
CA LEU A 102 -2.25 18.32 -0.84
C LEU A 102 -1.44 19.32 0.01
N PRO A 103 -1.42 20.63 -0.27
CA PRO A 103 -0.62 21.57 0.53
C PRO A 103 -1.01 21.56 2.01
N GLU A 104 -2.30 21.69 2.30
CA GLU A 104 -2.81 21.70 3.68
C GLU A 104 -2.64 20.34 4.36
N LEU A 105 -2.92 19.23 3.64
CA LEU A 105 -2.76 17.89 4.20
C LEU A 105 -1.30 17.62 4.58
N ARG A 106 -0.33 18.02 3.74
CA ARG A 106 1.09 17.83 4.04
C ARG A 106 1.55 18.68 5.22
N GLU A 107 1.11 19.94 5.30
CA GLU A 107 1.42 20.82 6.43
C GLU A 107 0.90 20.23 7.74
N THR A 108 -0.34 19.74 7.75
CA THR A 108 -0.97 19.18 8.96
C THR A 108 -0.34 17.86 9.39
N VAL A 109 0.02 16.97 8.46
CA VAL A 109 0.82 15.77 8.74
C VAL A 109 2.20 16.13 9.30
N ALA A 110 2.86 17.15 8.75
CA ALA A 110 4.15 17.61 9.24
C ALA A 110 4.06 18.14 10.68
N ALA A 111 3.00 18.87 11.01
CA ALA A 111 2.74 19.36 12.37
C ALA A 111 2.41 18.22 13.35
N ALA A 112 1.81 17.12 12.87
CA ALA A 112 1.47 15.94 13.68
C ALA A 112 2.70 15.07 14.02
N TYR A 113 3.72 15.07 13.17
CA TYR A 113 4.92 14.24 13.32
C TYR A 113 5.59 14.30 14.70
N PRO A 114 5.91 15.46 15.29
CA PRO A 114 6.54 15.51 16.62
C PRO A 114 5.66 14.95 17.74
N VAL A 115 4.33 15.03 17.61
CA VAL A 115 3.39 14.46 18.58
C VAL A 115 3.40 12.93 18.48
N ALA A 116 3.35 12.39 17.26
CA ALA A 116 3.44 10.94 17.03
C ALA A 116 4.80 10.37 17.46
N LEU A 117 5.89 11.10 17.21
CA LEU A 117 7.24 10.72 17.64
C LEU A 117 7.33 10.58 19.16
N ALA A 118 6.78 11.53 19.93
CA ALA A 118 6.78 11.47 21.39
C ALA A 118 6.01 10.28 21.96
N LEU A 119 5.02 9.75 21.22
CA LEU A 119 4.23 8.58 21.60
C LEU A 119 4.91 7.25 21.31
N LEU A 120 6.02 7.23 20.55
CA LEU A 120 6.77 6.01 20.24
C LEU A 120 7.54 5.48 21.46
N ASP A 121 8.04 6.37 22.32
CA ASP A 121 8.86 6.02 23.49
C ASP A 121 8.06 5.45 24.68
N ALA A 122 6.73 5.59 24.66
CA ALA A 122 5.85 5.33 25.81
C ALA A 122 5.23 3.91 25.85
N VAL A 123 5.76 2.93 25.11
CA VAL A 123 4.97 1.75 24.66
C VAL A 123 5.60 0.42 25.07
N PRO A 124 4.79 -0.62 25.35
CA PRO A 124 5.28 -1.98 25.44
C PRO A 124 5.93 -2.45 24.11
N PRO A 125 6.97 -3.30 24.16
CA PRO A 125 7.73 -3.70 22.97
C PRO A 125 6.88 -4.24 21.81
N ASP A 126 5.83 -5.01 22.09
CA ASP A 126 5.03 -5.74 21.09
C ASP A 126 4.20 -4.87 20.14
N ARG A 127 4.00 -3.58 20.46
CA ARG A 127 3.27 -2.62 19.60
C ARG A 127 4.19 -1.60 18.92
N THR A 128 5.47 -1.63 19.25
CA THR A 128 6.44 -0.63 18.80
C THR A 128 6.55 -0.58 17.28
N VAL A 129 6.61 -1.74 16.62
CA VAL A 129 6.77 -1.81 15.15
C VAL A 129 5.58 -1.23 14.38
N VAL A 130 4.37 -1.34 14.93
CA VAL A 130 3.17 -0.78 14.28
C VAL A 130 3.22 0.74 14.33
N ARG A 131 3.47 1.34 15.50
CA ARG A 131 3.61 2.80 15.62
C ARG A 131 4.77 3.34 14.80
N ALA A 132 5.90 2.64 14.81
CA ALA A 132 7.06 2.96 13.98
C ALA A 132 6.69 3.04 12.49
N SER A 133 5.86 2.12 11.98
CA SER A 133 5.43 2.12 10.59
C SER A 133 4.61 3.37 10.22
N GLN A 134 3.74 3.82 11.12
CA GLN A 134 2.95 5.04 10.89
C GLN A 134 3.82 6.28 10.91
N LEU A 135 4.76 6.35 11.86
CA LEU A 135 5.70 7.46 11.97
C LEU A 135 6.61 7.57 10.73
N VAL A 136 7.00 6.43 10.15
CA VAL A 136 7.77 6.39 8.90
C VAL A 136 6.98 6.98 7.73
N GLU A 137 5.68 6.68 7.61
CA GLU A 137 4.84 7.27 6.56
C GLU A 137 4.71 8.79 6.75
N MET A 138 4.55 9.26 7.99
CA MET A 138 4.54 10.69 8.32
C MET A 138 5.89 11.36 7.98
N ALA A 139 7.02 10.75 8.33
CA ALA A 139 8.35 11.29 8.08
C ALA A 139 8.61 11.54 6.58
N ARG A 140 8.09 10.68 5.71
CA ARG A 140 8.26 10.80 4.24
C ARG A 140 7.62 12.07 3.68
N ILE A 141 6.60 12.61 4.35
CA ILE A 141 5.91 13.85 3.97
C ILE A 141 6.44 15.07 4.73
N ALA A 142 6.73 14.91 6.03
CA ALA A 142 7.06 16.01 6.94
C ALA A 142 8.45 16.64 6.72
N ASN A 143 9.27 16.09 5.83
CA ASN A 143 10.74 16.11 5.89
C ASN A 143 11.44 17.49 6.07
N PRO A 144 12.24 17.64 7.14
CA PRO A 144 13.61 18.14 7.07
C PRO A 144 14.61 16.98 7.21
N ALA A 145 15.66 16.97 6.37
CA ALA A 145 16.61 15.86 6.20
C ALA A 145 17.19 15.28 7.51
N ASP A 146 17.33 16.10 8.55
CA ASP A 146 17.84 15.70 9.86
C ASP A 146 16.89 14.76 10.63
N GLY A 147 15.58 14.85 10.37
CA GLY A 147 14.56 14.00 11.01
C GLY A 147 14.60 12.54 10.54
N HIS A 148 15.00 12.29 9.28
CA HIS A 148 15.10 10.94 8.71
C HIS A 148 16.25 10.15 9.31
N GLU A 149 17.42 10.78 9.49
CA GLU A 149 18.59 10.12 10.08
C GLU A 149 18.36 9.78 11.56
N HIS A 150 17.76 10.71 12.31
CA HIS A 150 17.38 10.47 13.70
C HIS A 150 16.38 9.32 13.83
N LEU A 151 15.30 9.34 13.03
CA LEU A 151 14.31 8.28 13.04
C LEU A 151 14.93 6.94 12.64
N MET A 152 15.79 6.91 11.61
CA MET A 152 16.46 5.68 11.18
C MET A 152 17.35 5.09 12.30
N THR A 153 18.04 5.95 13.06
CA THR A 153 18.84 5.51 14.22
C THR A 153 17.96 4.93 15.31
N LEU A 154 16.84 5.60 15.64
CA LEU A 154 15.87 5.13 16.61
C LEU A 154 15.28 3.76 16.21
N LEU A 155 14.86 3.61 14.95
CA LEU A 155 14.28 2.36 14.44
C LEU A 155 15.27 1.19 14.49
N ARG A 156 16.56 1.42 14.21
CA ARG A 156 17.58 0.38 14.35
C ARG A 156 17.71 -0.08 15.79
N ASP A 157 17.75 0.85 16.73
CA ASP A 157 17.84 0.53 18.16
C ASP A 157 16.59 -0.24 18.64
N LEU A 158 15.39 0.23 18.27
CA LEU A 158 14.14 -0.47 18.58
C LEU A 158 14.09 -1.88 17.98
N ALA A 159 14.52 -2.06 16.72
CA ALA A 159 14.57 -3.37 16.08
C ALA A 159 15.52 -4.37 16.77
N THR A 160 16.49 -3.90 17.57
CA THR A 160 17.32 -4.78 18.41
C THR A 160 16.67 -5.18 19.72
N ARG A 161 15.72 -4.37 20.20
CA ARG A 161 15.07 -4.52 21.51
C ARG A 161 13.70 -5.19 21.43
N ASP A 162 13.02 -5.08 20.29
CA ASP A 162 11.70 -5.66 20.05
C ASP A 162 11.80 -7.02 19.31
N PRO A 163 11.30 -8.13 19.90
CA PRO A 163 11.24 -9.43 19.24
C PRO A 163 10.17 -9.53 18.14
N GLY A 164 9.48 -8.43 17.83
CA GLY A 164 8.50 -8.34 16.76
C GLY A 164 8.98 -8.81 15.38
N PRO A 165 8.05 -8.96 14.43
CA PRO A 165 8.34 -9.51 13.11
C PRO A 165 9.39 -8.66 12.36
N ARG A 166 10.55 -9.28 12.11
CA ARG A 166 11.77 -8.61 11.63
C ARG A 166 11.60 -7.98 10.25
N GLU A 167 10.77 -8.56 9.39
CA GLU A 167 10.46 -8.02 8.07
C GLU A 167 9.75 -6.66 8.14
N ARG A 168 8.97 -6.39 9.20
CA ARG A 168 8.32 -5.09 9.39
C ARG A 168 9.31 -4.00 9.76
N TRP A 169 10.29 -4.32 10.61
CA TRP A 169 11.40 -3.40 10.92
C TRP A 169 12.24 -3.10 9.69
N VAL A 170 12.56 -4.13 8.90
CA VAL A 170 13.26 -3.98 7.62
C VAL A 170 12.45 -3.13 6.64
N HIS A 171 11.13 -3.31 6.60
CA HIS A 171 10.26 -2.44 5.79
C HIS A 171 10.32 -0.98 6.25
N CYS A 172 10.24 -0.70 7.55
CA CYS A 172 10.38 0.68 8.06
C CYS A 172 11.70 1.32 7.65
N LEU A 173 12.82 0.58 7.77
CA LEU A 173 14.15 1.05 7.35
C LEU A 173 14.24 1.25 5.84
N ALA A 174 13.66 0.35 5.04
CA ALA A 174 13.58 0.47 3.58
C ALA A 174 12.88 1.75 3.14
N ARG A 175 11.77 2.10 3.79
CA ARG A 175 10.96 3.28 3.50
C ARG A 175 11.68 4.60 3.78
N LEU A 176 12.69 4.57 4.66
CA LEU A 176 13.60 5.69 4.92
C LEU A 176 14.88 5.66 4.07
N GLY A 177 15.00 4.72 3.13
CA GLY A 177 16.14 4.64 2.21
C GLY A 177 17.40 3.99 2.80
N ALA A 178 17.26 3.13 3.83
CA ALA A 178 18.41 2.38 4.35
C ALA A 178 19.05 1.48 3.28
N ASP A 179 20.38 1.35 3.32
CA ASP A 179 21.07 0.31 2.56
C ASP A 179 20.84 -1.05 3.24
N LEU A 180 20.21 -1.96 2.51
CA LEU A 180 19.77 -3.27 2.99
C LEU A 180 20.41 -4.41 2.21
N ARG A 181 21.41 -4.14 1.35
CA ARG A 181 22.04 -5.17 0.50
C ARG A 181 22.67 -6.32 1.29
N ALA A 182 23.13 -6.06 2.51
CA ALA A 182 23.63 -7.10 3.42
C ALA A 182 22.57 -8.16 3.79
N LEU A 183 21.28 -7.84 3.63
CA LEU A 183 20.15 -8.74 3.93
C LEU A 183 19.72 -9.58 2.72
N PHE A 184 20.39 -9.50 1.57
CA PHE A 184 20.07 -10.34 0.41
C PHE A 184 20.26 -11.84 0.66
N SER A 185 21.11 -12.20 1.62
CA SER A 185 21.36 -13.59 2.01
C SER A 185 20.72 -13.96 3.36
N ASP A 186 19.81 -13.14 3.86
CA ASP A 186 19.14 -13.40 5.14
C ASP A 186 18.40 -14.75 5.12
N PRO A 187 18.37 -15.55 6.19
CA PRO A 187 17.62 -16.81 6.20
C PRO A 187 16.11 -16.62 6.01
N ASP A 188 15.55 -15.49 6.44
CA ASP A 188 14.12 -15.22 6.32
C ASP A 188 13.76 -14.70 4.91
N PRO A 189 12.89 -15.40 4.15
CA PRO A 189 12.49 -14.98 2.81
C PRO A 189 11.77 -13.62 2.77
N ALA A 190 11.01 -13.25 3.80
CA ALA A 190 10.35 -11.95 3.87
C ALA A 190 11.38 -10.82 4.03
N VAL A 191 12.38 -11.01 4.89
CA VAL A 191 13.49 -10.06 5.06
C VAL A 191 14.29 -9.89 3.77
N ARG A 192 14.67 -11.00 3.10
CA ARG A 192 15.37 -10.95 1.81
C ARG A 192 14.56 -10.17 0.77
N LEU A 193 13.26 -10.46 0.67
CA LEU A 193 12.40 -9.83 -0.33
C LEU A 193 12.21 -8.34 -0.04
N ARG A 194 12.05 -7.92 1.22
CA ARG A 194 11.99 -6.49 1.59
C ARG A 194 13.27 -5.75 1.21
N ALA A 195 14.44 -6.35 1.45
CA ALA A 195 15.71 -5.79 1.02
C ALA A 195 15.80 -5.69 -0.52
N ALA A 196 15.39 -6.74 -1.23
CA ALA A 196 15.39 -6.78 -2.69
C ALA A 196 14.47 -5.71 -3.31
N LEU A 197 13.26 -5.52 -2.76
CA LEU A 197 12.31 -4.50 -3.20
C LEU A 197 12.84 -3.06 -3.00
N THR A 198 13.65 -2.85 -1.97
CA THR A 198 14.33 -1.56 -1.72
C THR A 198 15.37 -1.27 -2.80
N HIS A 199 16.14 -2.29 -3.19
CA HIS A 199 17.25 -2.21 -4.14
C HIS A 199 16.87 -2.84 -5.49
N ALA A 200 15.63 -2.63 -5.93
CA ALA A 200 15.03 -3.37 -7.04
C ALA A 200 15.70 -3.15 -8.39
N ALA A 201 16.50 -2.08 -8.56
CA ALA A 201 17.28 -1.82 -9.76
C ALA A 201 18.59 -2.64 -9.84
N GLU A 202 19.10 -3.09 -8.69
CA GLU A 202 20.35 -3.86 -8.62
C GLU A 202 20.18 -5.27 -9.23
N PRO A 203 21.19 -5.83 -9.91
CA PRO A 203 21.09 -7.15 -10.53
C PRO A 203 20.60 -8.25 -9.58
N HIS A 204 21.16 -8.33 -8.37
CA HIS A 204 20.76 -9.36 -7.40
C HIS A 204 19.40 -9.09 -6.76
N GLY A 205 19.02 -7.82 -6.58
CA GLY A 205 17.67 -7.45 -6.17
C GLY A 205 16.62 -7.89 -7.20
N ARG A 206 16.89 -7.66 -8.49
CA ARG A 206 16.05 -8.12 -9.60
C ARG A 206 15.90 -9.64 -9.64
N GLU A 207 16.99 -10.36 -9.42
CA GLU A 207 16.97 -11.83 -9.36
C GLU A 207 16.08 -12.34 -8.22
N LEU A 208 16.20 -11.77 -7.02
CA LEU A 208 15.36 -12.13 -5.87
C LEU A 208 13.88 -11.81 -6.10
N ILE A 209 13.57 -10.66 -6.72
CA ILE A 209 12.21 -10.27 -7.09
C ILE A 209 11.61 -11.26 -8.10
N ARG A 210 12.37 -11.64 -9.13
CA ARG A 210 11.93 -12.65 -10.10
C ARG A 210 11.68 -14.01 -9.46
N ALA A 211 12.61 -14.46 -8.61
CA ALA A 211 12.45 -15.71 -7.88
C ALA A 211 11.19 -15.69 -6.99
N ALA A 212 10.86 -14.54 -6.38
CA ALA A 212 9.65 -14.38 -5.57
C ALA A 212 8.35 -14.43 -6.39
N LEU A 213 8.35 -14.03 -7.68
CA LEU A 213 7.18 -14.22 -8.55
C LEU A 213 6.86 -15.71 -8.78
N ALA A 214 7.88 -16.57 -8.81
CA ALA A 214 7.70 -18.01 -9.01
C ALA A 214 7.39 -18.80 -7.71
N ALA A 215 7.39 -18.15 -6.54
CA ALA A 215 7.24 -18.81 -5.23
C ALA A 215 6.06 -18.24 -4.41
N PRO A 216 5.48 -19.02 -3.47
CA PRO A 216 4.49 -18.48 -2.53
C PRO A 216 5.01 -17.21 -1.85
N LEU A 217 4.17 -16.19 -1.79
CA LEU A 217 4.57 -14.90 -1.24
C LEU A 217 4.81 -15.04 0.27
N PRO A 218 5.96 -14.59 0.80
CA PRO A 218 6.19 -14.59 2.24
C PRO A 218 5.14 -13.74 2.97
N ALA A 219 4.80 -14.14 4.19
CA ALA A 219 3.91 -13.36 5.05
C ALA A 219 4.46 -11.93 5.24
N GLY A 220 3.55 -10.95 5.29
CA GLY A 220 3.92 -9.56 5.51
C GLY A 220 4.50 -8.84 4.29
N VAL A 221 4.57 -9.45 3.11
CA VAL A 221 4.86 -8.78 1.84
C VAL A 221 3.59 -8.73 0.99
N TYR A 222 3.29 -7.57 0.40
CA TYR A 222 2.09 -7.39 -0.43
C TYR A 222 2.38 -7.75 -1.89
N ARG A 223 1.45 -8.48 -2.52
CA ARG A 223 1.61 -8.92 -3.92
C ARG A 223 1.81 -7.76 -4.89
N GLY A 224 1.08 -6.66 -4.71
CA GLY A 224 1.15 -5.50 -5.57
C GLY A 224 2.52 -4.83 -5.57
N GLU A 225 3.20 -4.85 -4.41
CA GLU A 225 4.56 -4.33 -4.29
C GLU A 225 5.56 -5.18 -5.10
N LEU A 226 5.44 -6.51 -5.00
CA LEU A 226 6.25 -7.46 -5.76
C LEU A 226 6.06 -7.28 -7.27
N VAL A 227 4.81 -7.32 -7.74
CA VAL A 227 4.49 -7.23 -9.16
C VAL A 227 4.90 -5.88 -9.74
N ARG A 228 4.62 -4.78 -9.03
CA ARG A 228 5.01 -3.43 -9.45
C ARG A 228 6.53 -3.28 -9.55
N ALA A 229 7.28 -3.87 -8.61
CA ALA A 229 8.75 -3.87 -8.66
C ALA A 229 9.27 -4.70 -9.83
N ALA A 230 8.68 -5.88 -10.09
CA ALA A 230 9.05 -6.71 -11.22
C ALA A 230 8.83 -6.00 -12.57
N ILE A 231 7.63 -5.44 -12.78
CA ILE A 231 7.27 -4.70 -14.01
C ILE A 231 8.22 -3.51 -14.21
N ARG A 232 8.44 -2.70 -13.16
CA ARG A 232 9.29 -1.49 -13.25
C ARG A 232 10.73 -1.78 -13.68
N ASN A 233 11.26 -2.95 -13.31
CA ASN A 233 12.65 -3.32 -13.54
C ASN A 233 12.83 -4.31 -14.70
N ALA A 234 11.74 -4.74 -15.33
CA ALA A 234 11.74 -5.55 -16.52
C ALA A 234 11.78 -4.65 -17.76
N PRO A 235 12.72 -4.84 -18.71
CA PRO A 235 12.69 -4.10 -19.98
C PRO A 235 11.43 -4.38 -20.80
N ASP A 236 10.91 -5.61 -20.70
CA ASP A 236 9.73 -6.12 -21.39
C ASP A 236 9.19 -7.36 -20.67
N ILE A 237 8.02 -7.85 -21.10
CA ILE A 237 7.43 -9.07 -20.57
C ILE A 237 8.28 -10.31 -20.84
N ASP A 238 9.04 -10.35 -21.94
CA ASP A 238 9.87 -11.50 -22.32
C ASP A 238 10.93 -11.79 -21.25
N SER A 239 11.47 -10.74 -20.63
CA SER A 239 12.48 -10.85 -19.58
C SER A 239 12.01 -11.56 -18.30
N ILE A 240 10.70 -11.57 -18.02
CA ILE A 240 10.08 -12.15 -16.81
C ILE A 240 8.94 -13.14 -17.14
N ALA A 241 8.87 -13.61 -18.39
CA ALA A 241 7.72 -14.33 -18.93
C ALA A 241 7.35 -15.60 -18.14
N THR A 242 8.35 -16.37 -17.73
CA THR A 242 8.14 -17.63 -17.01
C THR A 242 7.60 -17.36 -15.62
N GLU A 243 8.25 -16.48 -14.87
CA GLU A 243 7.88 -16.17 -13.49
C GLU A 243 6.55 -15.41 -13.42
N ALA A 244 6.28 -14.55 -14.40
CA ALA A 244 4.98 -13.89 -14.54
C ALA A 244 3.85 -14.90 -14.85
N ALA A 245 4.10 -15.89 -15.72
CA ALA A 245 3.14 -16.95 -15.99
C ALA A 245 2.86 -17.80 -14.74
N ASP A 246 3.90 -18.19 -14.00
CA ASP A 246 3.75 -18.92 -12.74
C ASP A 246 2.95 -18.13 -11.70
N PHE A 247 3.20 -16.82 -11.59
CA PHE A 247 2.43 -15.91 -10.73
C PHE A 247 0.96 -15.83 -11.16
N ILE A 248 0.69 -15.56 -12.44
CA ILE A 248 -0.67 -15.45 -12.98
C ILE A 248 -1.45 -16.74 -12.78
N GLY A 249 -0.81 -17.91 -12.92
CA GLY A 249 -1.48 -19.20 -12.77
C GLY A 249 -1.96 -19.52 -11.35
N ARG A 250 -1.40 -18.85 -10.33
CA ARG A 250 -1.68 -19.11 -8.90
C ARG A 250 -2.31 -17.94 -8.14
N ASP A 251 -2.36 -16.76 -8.74
CA ASP A 251 -2.99 -15.59 -8.13
C ASP A 251 -4.51 -15.73 -8.09
N ASP A 252 -5.17 -14.90 -7.29
CA ASP A 252 -6.63 -14.91 -7.14
C ASP A 252 -7.29 -13.70 -7.81
N TRP A 253 -8.62 -13.71 -7.85
CA TRP A 253 -9.39 -12.63 -8.49
C TRP A 253 -9.13 -11.24 -7.91
N THR A 254 -8.69 -11.14 -6.65
CA THR A 254 -8.42 -9.85 -5.99
C THR A 254 -7.14 -9.19 -6.51
N GLY A 255 -6.29 -9.93 -7.24
CA GLY A 255 -5.11 -9.41 -7.94
C GLY A 255 -5.40 -8.69 -9.27
N PHE A 256 -6.66 -8.33 -9.54
CA PHE A 256 -7.06 -7.73 -10.82
C PHE A 256 -6.38 -6.38 -11.12
N ASP A 257 -6.01 -5.58 -10.11
CA ASP A 257 -5.39 -4.26 -10.32
C ASP A 257 -3.86 -4.29 -10.18
N ASP A 258 -3.37 -4.99 -9.16
CA ASP A 258 -1.96 -4.94 -8.75
C ASP A 258 -1.23 -6.30 -8.80
N GLY A 259 -1.94 -7.40 -9.08
CA GLY A 259 -1.42 -8.76 -9.19
C GLY A 259 -1.36 -9.24 -10.64
N TRP A 260 -2.04 -10.35 -10.93
CA TRP A 260 -2.12 -10.92 -12.28
C TRP A 260 -2.59 -9.91 -13.32
N GLY A 261 -3.52 -9.01 -12.96
CA GLY A 261 -4.07 -8.05 -13.92
C GLY A 261 -3.06 -6.98 -14.36
N ALA A 262 -2.15 -6.58 -13.47
CA ALA A 262 -1.03 -5.71 -13.82
C ALA A 262 -0.05 -6.41 -14.78
N LEU A 263 0.26 -7.69 -14.55
CA LEU A 263 1.13 -8.48 -15.43
C LEU A 263 0.49 -8.70 -16.82
N VAL A 264 -0.82 -8.95 -16.88
CA VAL A 264 -1.56 -9.03 -18.14
C VAL A 264 -1.53 -7.68 -18.86
N SER A 265 -1.77 -6.58 -18.15
CA SER A 265 -1.71 -5.24 -18.76
C SER A 265 -0.31 -4.92 -19.30
N PHE A 266 0.75 -5.35 -18.60
CA PHE A 266 2.13 -5.21 -19.05
C PHE A 266 2.44 -6.07 -20.30
N ALA A 267 1.87 -7.27 -20.38
CA ALA A 267 2.03 -8.15 -21.54
C ALA A 267 1.24 -7.68 -22.78
N PHE A 268 0.12 -6.97 -22.57
CA PHE A 268 -0.86 -6.58 -23.59
C PHE A 268 -1.23 -5.08 -23.53
N PRO A 269 -0.28 -4.15 -23.75
CA PRO A 269 -0.53 -2.71 -23.65
C PRO A 269 -1.40 -2.15 -24.79
N GLU A 270 -1.34 -2.73 -25.99
CA GLU A 270 -2.17 -2.39 -27.15
C GLU A 270 -2.50 -3.66 -27.96
N ARG A 271 -3.67 -3.70 -28.62
CA ARG A 271 -3.99 -4.75 -29.60
C ARG A 271 -3.13 -4.54 -30.85
N SER A 272 -2.07 -5.31 -31.00
CA SER A 272 -1.31 -5.42 -32.25
C SER A 272 -0.92 -6.88 -32.55
N GLU A 273 -0.83 -7.16 -33.86
CA GLU A 273 -0.67 -8.43 -34.60
C GLU A 273 0.41 -9.42 -34.08
N PRO A 274 0.48 -10.65 -34.65
CA PRO A 274 0.26 -11.94 -33.97
C PRO A 274 0.97 -12.15 -32.64
N LEU A 275 0.34 -12.98 -31.80
CA LEU A 275 0.81 -13.27 -30.45
C LEU A 275 2.19 -13.93 -30.47
N THR A 276 3.16 -13.25 -29.83
CA THR A 276 4.48 -13.82 -29.56
C THR A 276 4.35 -15.08 -28.68
N GLY A 277 5.37 -15.96 -28.70
CA GLY A 277 5.38 -17.15 -27.85
C GLY A 277 5.22 -16.83 -26.35
N THR A 278 5.79 -15.71 -25.89
CA THR A 278 5.62 -15.21 -24.52
C THR A 278 4.19 -14.83 -24.21
N ARG A 279 3.54 -14.02 -25.06
CA ARG A 279 2.14 -13.62 -24.86
C ARG A 279 1.21 -14.83 -24.84
N ARG A 280 1.49 -15.84 -25.67
CA ARG A 280 0.76 -17.13 -25.64
C ARG A 280 0.97 -17.88 -24.32
N ARG A 281 2.21 -17.94 -23.79
CA ARG A 281 2.47 -18.51 -22.46
C ARG A 281 1.68 -17.81 -21.36
N ILE A 282 1.64 -16.48 -21.36
CA ILE A 282 0.86 -15.69 -20.39
C ILE A 282 -0.64 -16.01 -20.49
N LEU A 283 -1.19 -16.08 -21.71
CA LEU A 283 -2.59 -16.47 -21.91
C LEU A 283 -2.87 -17.90 -21.46
N TRP A 284 -1.94 -18.83 -21.71
CA TRP A 284 -2.03 -20.20 -21.24
C TRP A 284 -2.09 -20.28 -19.72
N ALA A 285 -1.23 -19.53 -19.01
CA ALA A 285 -1.25 -19.44 -17.56
C ALA A 285 -2.56 -18.81 -17.04
N LEU A 286 -3.00 -17.70 -17.62
CA LEU A 286 -4.25 -17.04 -17.24
C LEU A 286 -5.45 -17.98 -17.42
N ALA A 287 -5.55 -18.64 -18.58
CA ALA A 287 -6.61 -19.61 -18.84
C ALA A 287 -6.43 -20.93 -18.08
N GLY A 288 -5.25 -21.20 -17.53
CA GLY A 288 -4.95 -22.30 -16.64
C GLY A 288 -5.36 -22.01 -15.19
N ASN A 289 -5.42 -20.75 -14.77
CA ASN A 289 -5.81 -20.35 -13.42
C ASN A 289 -7.22 -20.86 -13.07
N ASP A 290 -7.32 -21.53 -11.91
CA ASP A 290 -8.52 -22.23 -11.45
C ASP A 290 -9.47 -21.41 -10.59
N ASP A 291 -9.11 -20.18 -10.24
CA ASP A 291 -10.02 -19.24 -9.57
C ASP A 291 -11.18 -18.88 -10.51
N GLN A 292 -12.38 -19.31 -10.14
CA GLN A 292 -13.60 -19.10 -10.93
C GLN A 292 -14.03 -17.64 -10.95
N GLU A 293 -13.67 -16.84 -9.93
CA GLU A 293 -14.07 -15.44 -9.84
C GLU A 293 -13.38 -14.56 -10.88
N ILE A 294 -12.19 -14.97 -11.37
CA ILE A 294 -11.52 -14.32 -12.52
C ILE A 294 -12.40 -14.40 -13.78
N TRP A 295 -13.10 -15.52 -13.97
CA TRP A 295 -13.93 -15.81 -15.13
C TRP A 295 -15.42 -15.54 -14.90
N ASN A 296 -15.80 -15.06 -13.72
CA ASN A 296 -17.18 -14.74 -13.40
C ASN A 296 -17.64 -13.52 -14.21
N PRO A 297 -18.68 -13.64 -15.06
CA PRO A 297 -19.17 -12.54 -15.89
C PRO A 297 -19.77 -11.39 -15.08
N GLY A 298 -20.15 -11.63 -13.82
CA GLY A 298 -20.60 -10.62 -12.87
C GLY A 298 -19.45 -9.81 -12.24
N ASN A 299 -18.20 -10.28 -12.34
CA ASN A 299 -17.05 -9.58 -11.79
C ASN A 299 -16.58 -8.46 -12.75
N GLY A 300 -17.13 -7.27 -12.52
CA GLY A 300 -16.81 -6.08 -13.34
C GLY A 300 -15.33 -5.69 -13.30
N SER A 301 -14.65 -5.91 -12.19
CA SER A 301 -13.23 -5.58 -12.00
C SER A 301 -12.33 -6.46 -12.86
N CYS A 302 -12.51 -7.78 -12.82
CA CYS A 302 -11.75 -8.69 -13.68
C CYS A 302 -12.06 -8.42 -15.16
N ARG A 303 -13.34 -8.25 -15.52
CA ARG A 303 -13.76 -7.94 -16.90
C ARG A 303 -13.07 -6.69 -17.46
N LEU A 304 -12.85 -5.68 -16.62
CA LEU A 304 -12.19 -4.44 -17.02
C LEU A 304 -10.73 -4.69 -17.43
N VAL A 305 -10.01 -5.59 -16.74
CA VAL A 305 -8.64 -5.99 -17.11
C VAL A 305 -8.61 -6.58 -18.51
N PHE A 306 -9.47 -7.57 -18.79
CA PHE A 306 -9.57 -8.19 -20.13
C PHE A 306 -9.90 -7.14 -21.20
N THR A 307 -10.85 -6.26 -20.91
CA THR A 307 -11.26 -5.20 -21.83
C THR A 307 -10.11 -4.25 -22.16
N ARG A 308 -9.35 -3.80 -21.15
CA ARG A 308 -8.18 -2.92 -21.33
C ARG A 308 -7.05 -3.61 -22.09
N ALA A 309 -6.83 -4.90 -21.83
CA ALA A 309 -5.86 -5.72 -22.55
C ALA A 309 -6.32 -6.14 -23.96
N GLY A 310 -7.55 -5.82 -24.36
CA GLY A 310 -8.14 -6.26 -25.62
C GLY A 310 -8.32 -7.77 -25.73
N LEU A 311 -8.45 -8.46 -24.59
CA LEU A 311 -8.65 -9.91 -24.50
C LEU A 311 -10.13 -10.24 -24.31
N PRO A 312 -10.61 -11.41 -24.79
CA PRO A 312 -11.94 -11.87 -24.45
C PRO A 312 -12.00 -12.27 -22.97
N HIS A 313 -13.06 -11.86 -22.26
CA HIS A 313 -13.36 -12.38 -20.92
C HIS A 313 -14.06 -13.75 -21.03
N ASP A 314 -13.39 -14.71 -21.66
CA ASP A 314 -13.85 -16.09 -21.86
C ASP A 314 -12.65 -17.05 -21.83
N ARG A 315 -12.67 -18.02 -20.91
CA ARG A 315 -11.55 -18.95 -20.67
C ARG A 315 -11.22 -19.76 -21.92
N GLY A 316 -12.24 -20.23 -22.63
CA GLY A 316 -12.08 -21.01 -23.86
C GLY A 316 -11.49 -20.18 -25.01
N ALA A 317 -11.92 -18.94 -25.16
CA ALA A 317 -11.41 -18.02 -26.18
C ALA A 317 -9.95 -17.65 -25.92
N CYS A 318 -9.56 -17.40 -24.67
CA CYS A 318 -8.16 -17.18 -24.31
C CYS A 318 -7.28 -18.39 -24.64
N ARG A 319 -7.75 -19.63 -24.37
CA ARG A 319 -7.01 -20.86 -24.76
C ARG A 319 -6.84 -20.97 -26.27
N ARG A 320 -7.92 -20.75 -27.04
CA ARG A 320 -7.84 -20.77 -28.51
C ARG A 320 -6.88 -19.73 -29.06
N LEU A 321 -6.87 -18.52 -28.51
CA LEU A 321 -5.91 -17.49 -28.88
C LEU A 321 -4.47 -17.90 -28.54
N ALA A 322 -4.26 -18.57 -27.41
CA ALA A 322 -2.95 -19.07 -27.00
C ALA A 322 -2.43 -20.20 -27.91
N ASP A 323 -3.33 -21.01 -28.47
CA ASP A 323 -3.03 -22.13 -29.37
C ASP A 323 -2.90 -21.75 -30.85
N ASP A 324 -3.31 -20.54 -31.24
CA ASP A 324 -3.23 -20.12 -32.64
C ASP A 324 -1.75 -19.89 -33.00
N VAL A 325 -1.18 -20.83 -33.77
CA VAL A 325 0.24 -20.80 -34.15
C VAL A 325 0.49 -19.96 -35.41
N ASP A 326 -0.52 -19.77 -36.27
CA ASP A 326 -0.34 -19.26 -37.63
C ASP A 326 -1.53 -18.40 -38.12
N ARG A 327 -1.54 -17.10 -37.78
CA ARG A 327 -2.24 -16.07 -38.55
C ARG A 327 -1.37 -14.84 -38.73
#